data_AF-A0A7V8VUM1-F1
#
_entry.id   AF-A0A7V8VUM1-F1
#
_cell.length_a   1.000
_cell.length_b   1.000
_cell.length_c   1.000
_cell.angle_alpha   90.00
_cell.angle_beta   90.00
_cell.angle_gamma   90.00
#
_symmetry.space_group_name_H-M   'P 1'
#
loop_
_entity.id
_entity.type
_entity.pdbx_description
1 polymer ?
#
loop_
_entity_poly.entity_id
_entity_poly.type
_entity_poly.pdbx_seq_one_letter_code
_entity_poly.pdbx_strand_id
1 'polypeptide(L)'
;MEMSDERLELANELMADFADRTGVSSAAPPRRYLWTDAFAVCNLLGLHSAGGPEAQRELALRLVDQVHHTLGRHRPDDPRTGWISGPDEEEGRRHPTRGGLRIGKHLPERKPDEPGASRTTRHCMRAWMAWQDGSR
;
A
#
# COMPACT_ATOMS: atom_id res chain seq x y z
N MET A 1 -13.57 -21.11 20.28
CA MET A 1 -12.23 -20.56 20.61
C MET A 1 -11.18 -21.12 19.67
N GLU A 2 -11.24 -22.40 19.30
CA GLU A 2 -10.31 -23.03 18.33
C GLU A 2 -10.35 -22.42 16.91
N MET A 3 -11.53 -22.20 16.33
CA MET A 3 -11.67 -21.60 14.98
C MET A 3 -11.16 -20.14 14.86
N SER A 4 -11.00 -19.40 15.96
CA SER A 4 -10.41 -18.05 15.87
C SER A 4 -8.89 -18.12 15.75
N ASP A 5 -8.26 -19.09 16.40
CA ASP A 5 -6.81 -19.20 16.44
C ASP A 5 -6.27 -19.67 15.08
N GLU A 6 -6.92 -20.67 14.45
CA GLU A 6 -6.58 -21.10 13.08
C GLU A 6 -6.69 -19.98 12.04
N ARG A 7 -7.71 -19.11 12.17
CA ARG A 7 -7.89 -17.96 11.27
C ARG A 7 -6.81 -16.90 11.47
N LEU A 8 -6.36 -16.70 12.71
CA LEU A 8 -5.27 -15.79 13.01
C LEU A 8 -3.93 -16.34 12.51
N GLU A 9 -3.68 -17.63 12.64
CA GLU A 9 -2.50 -18.31 12.07
C GLU A 9 -2.46 -18.18 10.55
N LEU A 10 -3.56 -18.51 9.86
CA LEU A 10 -3.65 -18.36 8.42
C LEU A 10 -3.45 -16.89 7.99
N ALA A 11 -4.03 -15.94 8.72
CA ALA A 11 -3.84 -14.53 8.42
C ALA A 11 -2.36 -14.09 8.60
N ASN A 12 -1.65 -14.65 9.58
CA ASN A 12 -0.22 -14.40 9.77
C ASN A 12 0.61 -14.91 8.59
N GLU A 13 0.35 -16.14 8.15
CA GLU A 13 1.02 -16.73 6.99
C GLU A 13 0.78 -15.90 5.72
N LEU A 14 -0.47 -15.54 5.45
CA LEU A 14 -0.83 -14.72 4.30
C LEU A 14 -0.15 -13.34 4.33
N MET A 15 -0.05 -12.71 5.50
CA MET A 15 0.62 -11.42 5.64
C MET A 15 2.15 -11.52 5.56
N ALA A 16 2.74 -12.63 6.00
CA ALA A 16 4.16 -12.92 5.80
C ALA A 16 4.50 -13.12 4.32
N ASP A 17 3.71 -13.93 3.61
CA ASP A 17 3.84 -14.16 2.16
C ASP A 17 3.64 -12.87 1.37
N PHE A 18 2.67 -12.04 1.77
CA PHE A 18 2.48 -10.72 1.18
C PHE A 18 3.73 -9.86 1.34
N ALA A 19 4.30 -9.81 2.55
CA ALA A 19 5.48 -8.99 2.83
C ALA A 19 6.69 -9.45 2.00
N ASP A 20 6.89 -10.75 1.86
CA ASP A 20 7.99 -11.32 1.08
C ASP A 20 7.82 -11.03 -0.42
N ARG A 21 6.67 -11.40 -0.99
CA ARG A 21 6.41 -11.31 -2.44
C ARG A 21 6.34 -9.88 -2.97
N THR A 22 6.07 -8.91 -2.10
CA THR A 22 5.96 -7.50 -2.49
C THR A 22 7.20 -6.68 -2.14
N GLY A 23 8.23 -7.29 -1.55
CA GLY A 23 9.50 -6.63 -1.23
C GLY A 23 9.46 -5.76 0.03
N VAL A 24 8.55 -6.05 0.98
CA VAL A 24 8.53 -5.39 2.29
C VAL A 24 9.57 -6.01 3.23
N SER A 25 9.65 -7.34 3.24
CA SER A 25 10.58 -8.10 4.08
C SER A 25 11.72 -8.77 3.30
N SER A 26 11.69 -8.68 1.97
CA SER A 26 12.69 -9.29 1.08
C SER A 26 13.48 -8.25 0.30
N ALA A 27 14.56 -8.69 -0.35
CA ALA A 27 15.36 -7.86 -1.26
C ALA A 27 14.71 -7.67 -2.64
N ALA A 28 13.49 -8.18 -2.85
CA ALA A 28 12.78 -8.02 -4.11
C ALA A 28 12.44 -6.54 -4.37
N PRO A 29 12.38 -6.09 -5.64
CA PRO A 29 11.97 -4.73 -5.96
C PRO A 29 10.60 -4.39 -5.37
N PRO A 30 10.44 -3.23 -4.70
CA PRO A 30 9.18 -2.84 -4.07
C PRO A 30 8.01 -2.76 -5.07
N ARG A 31 6.91 -3.45 -4.77
CA ARG A 31 5.67 -3.40 -5.56
C ARG A 31 4.57 -2.74 -4.76
N ARG A 32 4.43 -1.43 -4.90
CA ARG A 32 3.49 -0.63 -4.10
C ARG A 32 2.23 -0.28 -4.88
N TYR A 33 1.08 -0.51 -4.27
CA TYR A 33 -0.22 -0.07 -4.76
C TYR A 33 -1.02 0.45 -3.56
N LEU A 34 -1.35 1.75 -3.57
CA LEU A 34 -1.77 2.50 -2.39
C LEU A 34 -2.87 1.80 -1.60
N TRP A 35 -3.92 1.34 -2.29
CA TRP A 35 -5.07 0.71 -1.63
C TRP A 35 -4.74 -0.66 -1.05
N THR A 36 -4.01 -1.50 -1.79
CA THR A 36 -3.58 -2.82 -1.32
C THR A 36 -2.70 -2.68 -0.09
N ASP A 37 -1.82 -1.69 -0.10
CA ASP A 37 -0.88 -1.46 0.98
C ASP A 37 -1.57 -0.88 2.21
N ALA A 38 -2.57 0.00 2.04
CA ALA A 38 -3.40 0.46 3.14
C ALA A 38 -4.13 -0.69 3.84
N PHE A 39 -4.70 -1.64 3.08
CA PHE A 39 -5.31 -2.84 3.66
C PHE A 39 -4.29 -3.71 4.39
N ALA A 40 -3.10 -3.92 3.80
CA ALA A 40 -2.05 -4.71 4.43
C ALA A 40 -1.57 -4.08 5.76
N VAL A 41 -1.43 -2.76 5.84
CA VAL A 41 -1.12 -2.06 7.10
C VAL A 41 -2.20 -2.30 8.14
N CYS A 42 -3.48 -2.14 7.78
CA CYS A 42 -4.59 -2.41 8.70
C CYS A 42 -4.59 -3.85 9.19
N ASN A 43 -4.33 -4.83 8.31
CA ASN A 43 -4.27 -6.24 8.67
C ASN A 43 -3.13 -6.52 9.65
N LEU A 44 -1.92 -6.02 9.38
CA LEU A 44 -0.75 -6.21 10.24
C LEU A 44 -0.96 -5.60 11.63
N LEU A 45 -1.48 -4.38 11.71
CA LEU A 45 -1.78 -3.72 12.99
C LEU A 45 -2.92 -4.42 13.74
N GLY A 46 -3.94 -4.91 13.01
CA GLY A 46 -5.04 -5.68 13.56
C GLY A 46 -4.56 -7.00 14.17
N LEU A 47 -3.70 -7.74 13.46
CA LEU A 47 -3.10 -8.98 13.95
C LEU A 47 -2.24 -8.75 15.20
N HIS A 48 -1.46 -7.67 15.23
CA HIS A 48 -0.67 -7.31 16.41
C HIS A 48 -1.58 -6.98 17.60
N SER A 49 -2.63 -6.19 17.36
CA SER A 49 -3.61 -5.83 18.40
C SER A 49 -4.40 -7.03 18.93
N ALA A 50 -4.52 -8.11 18.14
CA ALA A 50 -5.14 -9.37 18.55
C ALA A 50 -4.20 -10.27 19.38
N GLY A 51 -3.03 -9.78 19.79
CA GLY A 51 -2.03 -10.54 20.57
C GLY A 51 -0.95 -11.19 19.71
N GLY A 52 -0.86 -10.84 18.42
CA GLY A 52 0.20 -11.31 17.54
C GLY A 52 1.58 -10.68 17.82
N PRO A 53 2.66 -11.24 17.26
CA PRO A 53 4.03 -10.83 17.54
C PRO A 53 4.36 -9.39 17.11
N GLU A 54 5.33 -8.76 17.78
CA GLU A 54 5.84 -7.42 17.44
C GLU A 54 6.31 -7.30 15.98
N ALA A 55 6.75 -8.42 15.39
CA ALA A 55 7.14 -8.50 13.99
C ALA A 55 6.05 -7.98 13.02
N GLN A 56 4.76 -8.12 13.35
CA GLN A 56 3.67 -7.58 12.52
C GLN A 56 3.64 -6.06 12.55
N ARG A 57 3.82 -5.47 13.75
CA ARG A 57 3.89 -4.01 13.92
C ARG A 57 5.10 -3.45 13.19
N GLU A 58 6.25 -4.11 13.28
CA GLU A 58 7.45 -3.73 12.53
C GLU A 58 7.22 -3.80 11.02
N LEU A 59 6.59 -4.88 10.51
CA LEU A 59 6.25 -5.00 9.10
C LEU A 59 5.31 -3.89 8.64
N ALA A 60 4.32 -3.51 9.47
CA ALA A 60 3.41 -2.41 9.16
C ALA A 60 4.17 -1.09 9.01
N LEU A 61 5.07 -0.78 9.93
CA LEU A 61 5.90 0.44 9.88
C LEU A 61 6.81 0.45 8.65
N ARG A 62 7.49 -0.66 8.35
CA ARG A 62 8.32 -0.79 7.14
C ARG A 62 7.51 -0.60 5.87
N LEU A 63 6.30 -1.15 5.81
CA LEU A 63 5.40 -0.99 4.67
C LEU A 63 4.98 0.48 4.50
N VAL A 64 4.60 1.16 5.59
CA VAL A 64 4.27 2.60 5.57
C VAL A 64 5.43 3.43 5.04
N ASP A 65 6.65 3.19 5.54
CA ASP A 65 7.84 3.90 5.08
C ASP A 65 8.12 3.64 3.60
N GLN A 66 7.99 2.40 3.14
CA GLN A 66 8.17 2.05 1.74
C GLN A 66 7.09 2.66 0.84
N VAL A 67 5.83 2.72 1.30
CA VAL A 67 4.72 3.39 0.61
C VAL A 67 5.01 4.88 0.48
N HIS A 68 5.40 5.55 1.56
CA HIS A 68 5.77 6.96 1.56
C HIS A 68 6.90 7.25 0.59
N HIS A 69 7.99 6.47 0.68
CA HIS A 69 9.16 6.68 -0.16
C HIS A 69 8.89 6.39 -1.63
N THR A 70 8.10 5.36 -1.92
CA THR A 70 7.81 4.95 -3.30
C THR A 70 6.72 5.84 -3.91
N LEU A 71 5.56 5.93 -3.26
CA LEU A 71 4.36 6.56 -3.83
C LEU A 71 4.32 8.07 -3.61
N GLY A 72 5.08 8.63 -2.66
CA GLY A 72 5.22 10.08 -2.47
C GLY A 72 6.15 10.78 -3.47
N ARG A 73 6.80 10.01 -4.34
CA ARG A 73 7.71 10.51 -5.38
C ARG A 73 7.10 10.41 -6.77
N HIS A 74 7.57 11.26 -7.69
CA HIS A 74 7.32 11.04 -9.10
C HIS A 74 7.86 9.69 -9.57
N ARG A 75 7.27 9.13 -10.63
CA ARG A 75 7.76 7.87 -11.18
C ARG A 75 9.12 8.08 -11.84
N PRO A 76 9.98 7.04 -11.91
CA PRO A 76 11.25 7.12 -12.62
C PRO A 76 11.13 7.47 -14.12
N ASP A 77 9.97 7.18 -14.73
CA ASP A 77 9.66 7.47 -16.13
C ASP A 77 8.85 8.78 -16.33
N ASP A 78 8.58 9.55 -15.27
CA ASP A 78 7.98 10.88 -15.34
C ASP A 78 9.09 11.93 -15.57
N PRO A 79 8.91 12.95 -16.43
CA PRO A 79 9.89 14.02 -16.60
C PRO A 79 10.11 14.85 -15.32
N ARG A 80 9.14 14.86 -14.39
CA ARG A 80 9.31 15.45 -13.07
C ARG A 80 10.04 14.47 -12.16
N THR A 81 10.98 14.97 -11.39
CA THR A 81 11.82 14.17 -10.49
C THR A 81 11.57 14.54 -9.04
N GLY A 82 11.93 13.63 -8.12
CA GLY A 82 11.86 13.89 -6.69
C GLY A 82 10.47 13.72 -6.09
N TRP A 83 10.21 14.40 -4.97
CA TRP A 83 8.97 14.32 -4.22
C TRP A 83 7.83 15.07 -4.92
N ILE A 84 6.61 14.52 -4.87
CA ILE A 84 5.42 15.13 -5.50
C ILE A 84 5.09 16.49 -4.88
N SER A 85 5.42 16.68 -3.61
CA SER A 85 5.24 17.95 -2.90
C SER A 85 6.17 19.06 -3.40
N GLY A 86 7.19 18.75 -4.20
CA GLY A 86 8.18 19.69 -4.69
C GLY A 86 9.36 20.12 -3.78
N PRO A 87 9.48 19.75 -2.48
CA PRO A 87 10.67 20.09 -1.69
C PRO A 87 11.86 19.18 -2.03
N ASP A 88 13.01 19.53 -1.48
CA ASP A 88 14.21 18.69 -1.56
C ASP A 88 14.07 17.33 -0.86
N GLU A 89 15.11 16.51 -0.97
CA GLU A 89 15.12 15.14 -0.44
C GLU A 89 14.83 15.05 1.06
N GLU A 90 15.34 15.99 1.86
CA GLU A 90 15.23 15.93 3.31
C GLU A 90 13.83 16.31 3.77
N GLU A 91 13.32 17.44 3.27
CA GLU A 91 12.00 17.92 3.64
C GLU A 91 10.88 17.02 3.07
N GLY A 92 11.08 16.46 1.88
CA GLY A 92 10.16 15.46 1.33
C GLY A 92 10.11 14.17 2.15
N ARG A 93 11.24 13.70 2.72
CA ARG A 93 11.26 12.56 3.65
C ARG A 93 10.51 12.85 4.95
N ARG A 94 10.61 14.08 5.47
CA ARG A 94 9.90 14.50 6.69
C ARG A 94 8.39 14.65 6.47
N HIS A 95 7.98 15.01 5.25
CA HIS A 95 6.57 15.23 4.90
C HIS A 95 6.15 14.50 3.61
N PRO A 96 6.23 13.15 3.59
CA PRO A 96 6.12 12.36 2.36
C PRO A 96 4.72 12.38 1.74
N THR A 97 3.70 12.76 2.50
CA THR A 97 2.29 12.82 2.07
C THR A 97 1.82 14.22 1.73
N ARG A 98 2.66 15.26 1.88
CA ARG A 98 2.27 16.67 1.70
C ARG A 98 1.75 16.99 0.29
N GLY A 99 2.24 16.29 -0.72
CA GLY A 99 1.80 16.41 -2.11
C GLY A 99 0.79 15.35 -2.54
N GLY A 100 0.32 14.52 -1.59
CA GLY A 100 -0.40 13.29 -1.88
C GLY A 100 0.52 12.12 -2.26
N LEU A 101 -0.10 10.96 -2.50
CA LEU A 101 0.56 9.73 -2.92
C LEU A 101 0.01 9.27 -4.26
N ARG A 102 0.86 8.69 -5.10
CA ARG A 102 0.43 7.98 -6.32
C ARG A 102 -0.39 6.75 -5.96
N ILE A 103 -1.22 6.30 -6.90
CA ILE A 103 -1.99 5.06 -6.72
C ILE A 103 -1.07 3.83 -6.86
N GLY A 104 0.00 3.94 -7.65
CA GLY A 104 0.98 2.84 -7.84
C GLY A 104 0.64 1.90 -9.00
N LYS A 105 -0.11 2.38 -10.00
CA LYS A 105 -0.36 1.60 -11.23
C LYS A 105 0.94 1.37 -11.99
N HIS A 106 1.04 0.23 -12.68
CA HIS A 106 2.14 -0.03 -13.61
C HIS A 106 2.16 0.99 -14.77
N LEU A 107 0.99 1.45 -15.21
CA LEU A 107 0.85 2.49 -16.23
C LEU A 107 1.05 3.90 -15.65
N PRO A 108 1.63 4.84 -16.41
CA PRO A 108 1.78 6.23 -15.99
C PRO A 108 0.48 6.83 -15.45
N GLU A 109 0.60 7.78 -14.53
CA GLU A 109 -0.56 8.52 -14.05
C GLU A 109 -1.12 9.35 -15.22
N ARG A 110 -2.45 9.37 -15.32
CA ARG A 110 -3.14 9.99 -16.46
C ARG A 110 -2.84 11.47 -16.53
N LYS A 111 -2.71 11.98 -17.75
CA LYS A 111 -2.75 13.43 -17.97
C LYS A 111 -4.19 13.94 -17.83
N PRO A 112 -4.39 15.21 -17.42
CA PRO A 112 -5.73 15.79 -17.23
C PRO A 112 -6.66 15.66 -18.45
N ASP A 113 -6.08 15.53 -19.64
CA ASP A 113 -6.68 15.62 -20.97
C ASP A 113 -6.83 14.25 -21.70
N GLU A 114 -6.37 13.15 -21.10
CA GLU A 114 -6.51 11.81 -21.72
C GLU A 114 -7.92 11.21 -21.52
N PRO A 115 -8.57 10.59 -22.52
CA PRO A 115 -9.87 9.89 -22.38
C PRO A 115 -9.82 8.61 -21.51
N GLY A 116 -11.01 8.14 -21.06
CA GLY A 116 -11.24 7.26 -19.90
C GLY A 116 -10.65 5.83 -19.85
N ALA A 117 -10.49 5.36 -18.61
CA ALA A 117 -9.81 4.14 -18.16
C ALA A 117 -10.27 2.80 -18.77
N SER A 118 -9.31 1.87 -18.87
CA SER A 118 -9.56 0.45 -19.18
C SER A 118 -10.49 -0.21 -18.15
N ARG A 119 -11.28 -1.17 -18.63
CA ARG A 119 -12.40 -1.85 -17.96
C ARG A 119 -12.07 -2.40 -16.56
N THR A 120 -10.80 -2.74 -16.31
CA THR A 120 -10.28 -3.34 -15.07
C THR A 120 -10.36 -2.41 -13.86
N THR A 121 -10.07 -1.11 -14.02
CA THR A 121 -10.05 -0.16 -12.88
C THR A 121 -11.45 0.07 -12.30
N ARG A 122 -12.49 0.04 -13.16
CA ARG A 122 -13.89 0.17 -12.75
C ARG A 122 -14.40 -1.04 -11.97
N HIS A 123 -13.88 -2.24 -12.26
CA HIS A 123 -14.31 -3.46 -11.59
C HIS A 123 -13.82 -3.50 -10.13
N CYS A 124 -12.55 -3.13 -9.89
CA CYS A 124 -12.01 -3.03 -8.53
C CYS A 124 -12.72 -1.94 -7.70
N MET A 125 -13.03 -0.78 -8.30
CA MET A 125 -13.80 0.28 -7.61
C MET A 125 -15.23 -0.16 -7.25
N ARG A 126 -15.92 -0.84 -8.17
CA ARG A 126 -17.29 -1.35 -7.91
C ARG A 126 -17.31 -2.47 -6.86
N ALA A 127 -16.34 -3.37 -6.89
CA ALA A 127 -16.22 -4.44 -5.89
C ALA A 127 -15.95 -3.87 -4.49
N TRP A 128 -15.14 -2.82 -4.39
CA TRP A 128 -14.83 -2.18 -3.11
C TRP A 128 -15.99 -1.35 -2.54
N MET A 129 -16.67 -0.54 -3.38
CA MET A 129 -17.88 0.19 -2.96
C MET A 129 -18.99 -0.78 -2.51
N ALA A 130 -19.17 -1.90 -3.22
CA ALA A 130 -20.13 -2.94 -2.83
C ALA A 130 -19.77 -3.61 -1.50
N TRP A 131 -18.48 -3.80 -1.18
CA TRP A 131 -18.04 -4.32 0.12
C TRP A 131 -18.28 -3.31 1.26
N GLN A 132 -18.08 -2.01 1.01
CA GLN A 132 -18.30 -0.96 2.00
C GLN A 132 -19.80 -0.77 2.32
N ASP A 133 -20.67 -0.88 1.32
CA ASP A 133 -22.13 -0.74 1.49
C ASP A 133 -22.76 -1.98 2.15
N GLY A 134 -22.15 -3.17 2.04
CA GLY A 134 -22.63 -4.41 2.64
C GLY A 134 -22.13 -4.70 4.06
N SER A 135 -21.27 -3.85 4.63
CA SER A 135 -20.65 -4.02 5.95
C SER A 135 -21.23 -3.06 7.02
N ARG A 136 -22.46 -2.57 6.81
CA ARG A 136 -23.20 -1.71 7.76
C ARG A 136 -24.33 -2.47 8.43
#